data_AF-A0AAI9W433-F1
#
_entry.id   AF-A0AAI9W433-F1
#
_cell.length_a   1.000
_cell.length_b   1.000
_cell.length_c   1.000
_cell.angle_alpha   90.00
_cell.angle_beta   90.00
_cell.angle_gamma   90.00
#
_symmetry.space_group_name_H-M   'P 1'
#
loop_
_entity.id
_entity.type
_entity.pdbx_description
1 polymer ?
#
loop_
_entity_poly.entity_id
_entity_poly.type
_entity_poly.pdbx_seq_one_letter_code
_entity_poly.pdbx_strand_id
1 'polypeptide(L)'
;MKLEKSLIVIIISVFILGIVSTLIFQASTGNNKGNSIKSENVASVSKEVKENEKNKKMVVDFYNEVFNKHNIDIIPKYVSEDYKQHNPFVADGRKAFMDFFKEDFVKNPNSSAEIKRVV
;
A
#
# COMPACT_ATOMS: atom_id res chain seq x y z
N MET A 1 -7.31 9.40 37.51
CA MET A 1 -8.06 9.69 36.27
C MET A 1 -7.23 9.16 35.09
N LYS A 2 -7.49 7.92 34.66
CA LYS A 2 -6.74 7.20 33.60
C LYS A 2 -7.73 6.67 32.56
N LEU A 3 -8.18 7.56 31.70
CA LEU A 3 -8.74 7.31 30.37
C LEU A 3 -8.17 8.51 29.58
N GLU A 4 -7.42 8.41 28.48
CA GLU A 4 -7.93 8.20 27.12
C GLU A 4 -6.79 7.98 26.09
N LYS A 5 -5.74 7.21 26.41
CA LYS A 5 -4.63 7.02 25.44
C LYS A 5 -4.89 5.93 24.39
N SER A 6 -5.97 5.17 24.53
CA SER A 6 -6.36 4.14 23.56
C SER A 6 -7.24 4.66 22.41
N LEU A 7 -7.66 5.93 22.43
CA LEU A 7 -8.56 6.47 21.40
C LEU A 7 -7.82 6.94 20.13
N ILE A 8 -6.54 7.30 20.24
CA ILE A 8 -5.75 7.83 19.10
C ILE A 8 -5.16 6.73 18.21
N VAL A 9 -4.95 5.51 18.72
CA VAL A 9 -4.41 4.39 17.92
C VAL A 9 -5.47 3.80 16.97
N ILE A 10 -6.76 4.05 17.23
CA ILE A 10 -7.86 3.59 16.36
C ILE A 10 -8.10 4.57 15.19
N ILE A 11 -7.75 5.86 15.32
CA ILE A 11 -8.05 6.83 14.27
C ILE A 11 -7.12 6.69 13.05
N ILE A 12 -5.89 6.19 13.23
CA ILE A 12 -4.96 5.96 12.11
C ILE A 12 -5.26 4.65 11.36
N SER A 13 -6.05 3.75 11.93
CA SER A 13 -6.35 2.42 11.35
C SER A 13 -7.65 2.35 10.52
N VAL A 14 -8.40 3.45 10.37
CA VAL A 14 -9.71 3.41 9.68
C VAL A 14 -9.66 3.70 8.17
N PHE A 15 -8.57 4.22 7.59
CA PHE A 15 -8.54 4.59 6.17
C PHE A 15 -7.92 3.54 5.22
N ILE A 16 -8.25 2.26 5.42
CA ILE A 16 -8.11 1.19 4.39
C ILE A 16 -9.47 0.58 4.01
N LEU A 17 -10.57 0.96 4.65
CA LEU A 17 -11.93 0.48 4.37
C LEU A 17 -12.83 1.63 3.92
N GLY A 18 -12.78 2.00 2.64
CA GLY A 18 -13.58 3.15 2.17
C GLY A 18 -13.90 3.25 0.69
N ILE A 19 -13.44 2.34 -0.17
CA ILE A 19 -13.92 2.25 -1.55
C ILE A 19 -13.94 0.77 -1.91
N VAL A 20 -15.12 0.16 -1.84
CA VAL A 20 -15.67 -0.91 -2.71
C VAL A 20 -16.83 -1.54 -1.93
N SER A 21 -17.90 -0.76 -1.81
CA SER A 21 -19.24 -1.35 -1.77
C SER A 21 -20.14 -0.48 -2.62
N THR A 22 -20.08 -0.72 -3.92
CA THR A 22 -21.18 -0.42 -4.81
C THR A 22 -21.20 -1.54 -5.84
N LEU A 23 -22.14 -2.47 -5.64
CA LEU A 23 -22.85 -3.26 -6.65
C LEU A 23 -21.94 -4.08 -7.59
N ILE A 24 -21.94 -5.42 -7.55
CA ILE A 24 -22.99 -6.22 -8.20
C ILE A 24 -23.06 -7.60 -7.52
N PHE A 25 -24.18 -7.88 -6.87
CA PHE A 25 -24.69 -9.24 -6.77
C PHE A 25 -25.50 -9.50 -8.04
N GLN A 26 -24.93 -10.25 -8.98
CA GLN A 26 -25.70 -10.98 -9.97
C GLN A 26 -25.19 -12.41 -9.98
N ALA A 27 -25.89 -13.26 -9.22
CA ALA A 27 -25.88 -14.68 -9.45
C ALA A 27 -26.45 -14.93 -10.86
N SER A 28 -25.59 -15.31 -11.81
CA SER A 28 -26.02 -15.95 -13.05
C SER A 28 -25.55 -17.39 -13.03
N THR A 29 -26.50 -18.28 -12.79
CA THR A 29 -26.42 -19.70 -13.06
C THR A 29 -26.17 -19.94 -14.55
N GLY A 30 -25.28 -20.89 -14.86
CA GLY A 30 -25.25 -21.69 -16.10
C GLY A 30 -24.84 -20.98 -17.41
N ASN A 31 -23.66 -21.30 -17.94
CA ASN A 31 -23.57 -22.23 -19.07
C ASN A 31 -22.12 -22.51 -19.49
N ASN A 32 -21.79 -23.80 -19.55
CA ASN A 32 -20.63 -24.32 -20.26
C ASN A 32 -20.82 -24.12 -21.77
N LYS A 33 -19.97 -23.29 -22.38
CA LYS A 33 -19.66 -23.40 -23.80
C LYS A 33 -18.19 -23.12 -23.98
N GLY A 34 -17.41 -24.19 -24.14
CA GLY A 34 -16.04 -24.10 -24.63
C GLY A 34 -16.05 -23.35 -25.96
N ASN A 35 -15.33 -22.23 -26.02
CA ASN A 35 -15.01 -21.58 -27.27
C ASN A 35 -13.70 -20.80 -27.13
N SER A 36 -12.70 -21.25 -27.89
CA SER A 36 -11.41 -20.61 -28.20
C SER A 36 -10.94 -19.49 -27.25
N ILE A 37 -10.12 -19.84 -26.26
CA ILE A 37 -9.27 -18.83 -25.61
C ILE A 37 -8.28 -18.34 -26.67
N LYS A 38 -8.56 -17.18 -27.29
CA LYS A 38 -7.62 -16.48 -28.16
C LYS A 38 -6.33 -16.23 -27.36
N SER A 39 -5.22 -16.70 -27.90
CA SER A 39 -3.85 -16.62 -27.36
C SER A 39 -3.45 -15.22 -26.84
N GLU A 40 -4.05 -14.16 -27.39
CA GLU A 40 -3.83 -12.76 -26.96
C GLU A 40 -4.24 -12.48 -25.52
N ASN A 41 -5.30 -13.12 -25.01
CA ASN A 41 -5.83 -12.86 -23.67
C ASN A 41 -5.05 -13.59 -22.56
N VAL A 42 -4.36 -14.68 -22.91
CA VAL A 42 -3.45 -15.39 -21.98
C VAL A 42 -2.13 -14.61 -21.81
N ALA A 43 -1.66 -13.99 -22.90
CA ALA A 43 -0.45 -13.18 -22.88
C ALA A 43 -0.62 -11.87 -22.10
N SER A 44 -1.80 -11.23 -22.15
CA SER A 44 -2.09 -10.03 -21.35
C SER A 44 -2.21 -10.36 -19.86
N VAL A 45 -2.96 -11.40 -19.50
CA VAL A 45 -3.12 -11.84 -18.10
C VAL A 45 -1.78 -12.25 -17.48
N SER A 46 -0.94 -12.99 -18.20
CA SER A 46 0.38 -13.39 -17.69
C SER A 46 1.34 -12.21 -17.52
N LYS A 47 1.23 -11.15 -18.34
CA LYS A 47 1.99 -9.90 -18.16
C LYS A 47 1.51 -9.12 -16.93
N GLU A 48 0.20 -8.97 -16.77
CA GLU A 48 -0.39 -8.30 -15.61
C GLU A 48 -0.02 -9.00 -14.30
N VAL A 49 -0.12 -10.33 -14.24
CA VAL A 49 0.31 -11.11 -13.07
C VAL A 49 1.79 -10.86 -12.77
N LYS A 50 2.66 -10.89 -13.78
CA LYS A 50 4.10 -10.62 -13.59
C LYS A 50 4.36 -9.21 -13.10
N GLU A 51 3.63 -8.21 -13.61
CA GLU A 51 3.80 -6.82 -13.19
C GLU A 51 3.29 -6.61 -11.77
N ASN A 52 2.16 -7.23 -11.41
CA ASN A 52 1.64 -7.22 -10.05
C ASN A 52 2.66 -7.82 -9.08
N GLU A 53 3.25 -8.98 -9.39
CA GLU A 53 4.27 -9.59 -8.52
C GLU A 53 5.53 -8.72 -8.37
N LYS A 54 5.94 -7.98 -9.41
CA LYS A 54 7.03 -7.00 -9.29
C LYS A 54 6.63 -5.82 -8.40
N ASN A 55 5.42 -5.29 -8.56
CA ASN A 55 4.92 -4.16 -7.77
C ASN A 55 4.83 -4.55 -6.29
N LYS A 56 4.29 -5.74 -6.00
CA LYS A 56 4.25 -6.31 -4.65
C LYS A 56 5.65 -6.39 -4.05
N LYS A 57 6.60 -6.95 -4.79
CA LYS A 57 7.99 -7.04 -4.33
C LYS A 57 8.59 -5.64 -4.07
N MET A 58 8.35 -4.68 -4.97
CA MET A 58 8.85 -3.31 -4.81
C MET A 58 8.32 -2.66 -3.52
N VAL A 59 7.02 -2.82 -3.24
CA VAL A 59 6.39 -2.28 -2.03
C VAL A 59 6.93 -2.97 -0.77
N VAL A 60 7.10 -4.30 -0.79
CA VAL A 60 7.70 -5.05 0.32
C VAL A 60 9.12 -4.59 0.61
N ASP A 61 9.94 -4.43 -0.44
CA ASP A 61 11.32 -3.95 -0.31
C ASP A 61 11.34 -2.52 0.26
N PHE A 62 10.47 -1.63 -0.24
CA PHE A 62 10.31 -0.28 0.30
C PHE A 62 9.95 -0.28 1.79
N TYR A 63 8.98 -1.10 2.21
CA TYR A 63 8.59 -1.18 3.61
C TYR A 63 9.74 -1.62 4.52
N ASN A 64 10.50 -2.62 4.07
CA ASN A 64 11.64 -3.12 4.82
C ASN A 64 12.77 -2.09 4.91
N GLU A 65 13.11 -1.42 3.81
CA GLU A 65 14.16 -0.40 3.82
C GLU A 65 13.77 0.82 4.65
N VAL A 66 12.56 1.35 4.47
CA VAL A 66 12.17 2.60 5.11
C VAL A 66 11.72 2.39 6.55
N PHE A 67 10.79 1.48 6.83
CA PHE A 67 10.19 1.38 8.17
C PHE A 67 10.92 0.41 9.11
N ASN A 68 11.63 -0.58 8.58
CA ASN A 68 12.36 -1.56 9.42
C ASN A 68 13.85 -1.25 9.54
N LYS A 69 14.49 -0.71 8.50
CA LYS A 69 15.90 -0.28 8.54
C LYS A 69 16.09 1.22 8.76
N HIS A 70 15.00 1.99 8.78
CA HIS A 70 15.03 3.47 8.91
C HIS A 70 15.92 4.15 7.86
N ASN A 71 16.05 3.55 6.68
CA ASN A 71 16.91 4.02 5.59
C ASN A 71 16.20 5.10 4.77
N ILE A 72 16.21 6.34 5.24
CA ILE A 72 15.54 7.47 4.57
C ILE A 72 16.13 7.77 3.18
N ASP A 73 17.43 7.58 3.00
CA ASP A 73 18.14 7.94 1.76
C ASP A 73 17.73 7.09 0.55
N ILE A 74 17.07 5.95 0.77
CA ILE A 74 16.56 5.09 -0.30
C ILE A 74 15.23 5.58 -0.88
N ILE A 75 14.51 6.47 -0.20
CA ILE A 75 13.17 6.92 -0.57
C ILE A 75 13.08 7.45 -2.02
N PRO A 76 14.07 8.20 -2.56
CA PRO A 76 14.05 8.64 -3.96
C PRO A 76 13.98 7.52 -5.00
N LYS A 77 14.37 6.29 -4.65
CA LYS A 77 14.25 5.12 -5.53
C LYS A 77 12.80 4.64 -5.68
N TYR A 78 11.95 4.89 -4.68
CA TYR A 78 10.61 4.31 -4.58
C TYR A 78 9.48 5.33 -4.65
N VAL A 79 9.74 6.59 -4.27
CA VAL A 79 8.73 7.64 -4.13
C VAL A 79 8.97 8.74 -5.15
N SER A 80 7.94 9.05 -5.94
CA SER A 80 8.01 10.12 -6.94
C SER A 80 8.14 11.50 -6.28
N GLU A 81 8.72 12.46 -6.99
CA GLU A 81 8.98 13.79 -6.44
C GLU A 81 7.69 14.51 -6.05
N ASP A 82 6.65 14.30 -6.85
CA ASP A 82 5.30 14.84 -6.75
C ASP A 82 4.33 13.98 -5.93
N TYR A 83 4.87 13.07 -5.10
CA TYR A 83 4.10 12.16 -4.25
C TYR A 83 2.91 12.85 -3.56
N LYS A 84 1.72 12.24 -3.67
CA LYS A 84 0.49 12.77 -3.10
C LYS A 84 0.21 12.12 -1.75
N GLN A 85 0.26 12.92 -0.70
CA GLN A 85 0.05 12.47 0.66
C GLN A 85 -1.41 12.65 1.04
N HIS A 86 -2.04 11.56 1.47
CA HIS A 86 -3.43 11.56 1.93
C HIS A 86 -3.57 12.03 3.38
N ASN A 87 -2.51 11.95 4.20
CA ASN A 87 -2.53 12.52 5.54
C ASN A 87 -2.57 14.05 5.46
N PRO A 88 -3.67 14.73 5.85
CA PRO A 88 -3.81 16.18 5.69
C PRO A 88 -2.85 16.99 6.58
N PHE A 89 -2.19 16.35 7.55
CA PHE A 89 -1.21 16.98 8.44
C PHE A 89 0.24 16.89 7.93
N VAL A 90 0.46 16.22 6.79
CA VAL A 90 1.78 16.10 6.15
C VAL A 90 1.64 16.62 4.72
N ALA A 91 2.50 17.57 4.34
CA ALA A 91 2.45 18.15 3.00
C ALA A 91 2.71 17.09 1.91
N ASP A 92 2.22 17.38 0.70
CA ASP A 92 2.58 16.64 -0.51
C ASP A 92 4.09 16.71 -0.79
N GLY A 93 4.54 15.73 -1.57
CA GLY A 93 5.86 15.64 -2.16
C GLY A 93 6.80 14.72 -1.40
N ARG A 94 7.76 14.13 -2.14
CA ARG A 94 8.76 13.23 -1.56
C ARG A 94 9.53 13.89 -0.41
N LYS A 95 9.88 15.16 -0.54
CA LYS A 95 10.65 15.88 0.48
C LYS A 95 9.90 15.92 1.82
N ALA A 96 8.61 16.27 1.78
CA ALA A 96 7.78 16.31 2.99
C ALA A 96 7.65 14.93 3.64
N PHE A 97 7.50 13.86 2.82
CA PHE A 97 7.52 12.48 3.31
C PHE A 97 8.84 12.12 4.01
N MET A 98 9.99 12.45 3.39
CA MET A 98 11.31 12.18 3.95
C MET A 98 11.54 12.92 5.27
N ASP A 99 11.22 14.22 5.31
CA ASP A 99 11.38 15.04 6.51
C ASP A 99 10.54 14.51 7.68
N PHE A 100 9.29 14.12 7.40
CA PHE A 100 8.40 13.55 8.41
C PHE A 100 8.97 12.27 9.04
N PHE A 101 9.35 11.27 8.21
CA PHE A 101 9.84 10.00 8.75
C PHE A 101 11.24 10.10 9.36
N LYS A 102 12.07 11.04 8.91
CA LYS A 102 13.36 11.33 9.57
C LYS A 102 13.16 11.75 11.02
N GLU A 103 12.17 12.61 11.31
CA GLU A 103 11.83 12.98 12.68
C GLU A 103 11.15 11.85 13.44
N ASP A 104 10.24 11.11 12.79
CA ASP A 104 9.49 10.03 13.43
C ASP A 104 10.42 8.92 13.93
N PHE A 105 11.41 8.51 13.14
CA PHE A 105 12.37 7.48 13.56
C PHE A 105 13.28 7.93 14.70
N VAL A 106 13.59 9.23 14.81
CA VAL A 106 14.31 9.77 15.98
C VAL A 106 13.42 9.72 17.23
N LYS A 107 12.13 10.02 17.11
CA LYS A 107 11.16 10.00 18.21
C LYS A 107 10.79 8.56 18.62
N ASN A 108 10.77 7.65 17.65
CA ASN A 108 10.31 6.26 17.78
C ASN A 108 11.38 5.28 17.25
N PRO A 109 12.56 5.17 17.89
CA PRO A 109 13.69 4.41 17.37
C PRO A 109 13.48 2.90 17.31
N ASN A 110 12.50 2.37 18.06
CA ASN A 110 12.16 0.95 18.06
C ASN A 110 10.91 0.64 17.20
N SER A 111 10.41 1.62 16.44
CA SER A 111 9.28 1.40 15.53
C SER A 111 9.66 0.43 14.41
N SER A 112 8.72 -0.43 14.04
CA SER A 112 8.86 -1.37 12.92
C SER A 112 7.49 -1.71 12.33
N ALA A 113 7.49 -2.25 11.12
CA ALA A 113 6.30 -2.68 10.39
C ALA A 113 6.34 -4.19 10.12
N GLU A 114 5.23 -4.87 10.40
CA GLU A 114 5.02 -6.26 10.04
C GLU A 114 4.00 -6.36 8.90
N ILE A 115 4.42 -6.92 7.77
CA ILE A 115 3.55 -7.08 6.60
C ILE A 115 2.66 -8.31 6.80
N LYS A 116 1.38 -8.09 7.11
CA LYS A 116 0.40 -9.17 7.33
C LYS A 116 -0.10 -9.80 6.03
N ARG A 117 -0.21 -9.00 4.97
CA ARG A 117 -0.72 -9.43 3.65
C ARG A 117 -0.27 -8.45 2.57
N VAL A 118 0.00 -8.98 1.39
CA VAL A 118 0.17 -8.22 0.15
C VAL A 118 -0.85 -8.75 -0.85
N VAL A 119 -1.61 -7.86 -1.49
CA VAL A 119 -2.71 -8.21 -2.42
C VAL A 119 -2.33 -7.90 -3.85
#